data_AF-A0A2T9YYM8-F1
#
_entry.id   AF-A0A2T9YYM8-F1
#
_cell.length_a   1.000
_cell.length_b   1.000
_cell.length_c   1.000
_cell.angle_alpha   90.00
_cell.angle_beta   90.00
_cell.angle_gamma   90.00
#
_symmetry.space_group_name_H-M   'P 1'
#
loop_
_entity.id
_entity.type
_entity.pdbx_description
1 polymer ?
#
loop_
_entity_poly.entity_id
_entity_poly.type
_entity_poly.pdbx_seq_one_letter_code
_entity_poly.pdbx_strand_id
1 'polypeptide(L)'
;MTGTSSQPEESIPTVDSEEAKNNMGPKMPTIFPGAPGAPMFDGEGLTEFILYYEIITINVSSEQKTMLFPYYCNANVRTKVTKSNAYLERNWEQFKIVLKDFFDKDEDETEI
;
A
#
# COMPACT_ATOMS: atom_id res chain seq x y z
N MET A 1 54.56 -36.21 -13.61
CA MET A 1 53.40 -35.43 -14.10
C MET A 1 52.17 -35.91 -13.35
N THR A 2 51.42 -34.94 -12.85
CA THR A 2 50.21 -34.97 -12.01
C THR A 2 49.08 -35.86 -12.57
N GLY A 3 48.15 -36.42 -11.80
CA GLY A 3 47.80 -36.13 -10.42
C GLY A 3 46.79 -37.12 -9.82
N THR A 4 46.68 -37.01 -8.50
CA THR A 4 45.63 -37.57 -7.63
C THR A 4 44.64 -36.45 -7.32
N SER A 5 43.33 -36.75 -7.28
CA SER A 5 42.42 -36.13 -6.30
C SER A 5 41.05 -36.78 -6.35
N SER A 6 40.82 -37.58 -5.32
CA SER A 6 39.53 -38.01 -4.82
C SER A 6 38.69 -36.83 -4.33
N GLN A 7 37.36 -36.92 -4.50
CA GLN A 7 36.38 -36.14 -3.73
C GLN A 7 36.60 -36.31 -2.22
N PRO A 8 36.27 -35.27 -1.44
CA PRO A 8 35.15 -35.39 -0.51
C PRO A 8 34.10 -34.31 -0.71
N GLU A 9 32.84 -34.74 -0.63
CA GLU A 9 31.68 -33.87 -0.40
C GLU A 9 31.72 -33.39 1.05
N GLU A 10 31.78 -32.08 1.28
CA GLU A 10 31.54 -31.51 2.60
C GLU A 10 30.79 -30.17 2.51
N SER A 11 29.65 -30.14 3.21
CA SER A 11 29.09 -28.99 3.91
C SER A 11 28.37 -27.93 3.08
N ILE A 12 27.15 -28.27 2.65
CA ILE A 12 26.09 -27.27 2.44
C ILE A 12 25.71 -26.72 3.83
N PRO A 13 25.85 -25.42 4.12
CA PRO A 13 25.36 -24.87 5.38
C PRO A 13 23.83 -24.97 5.38
N THR A 14 23.32 -25.77 6.32
CA THR A 14 21.90 -25.82 6.67
C THR A 14 21.59 -24.49 7.34
N VAL A 15 21.02 -23.53 6.59
CA VAL A 15 20.54 -22.29 7.18
C VAL A 15 19.37 -22.63 8.08
N ASP A 16 19.62 -22.39 9.35
CA ASP A 16 18.79 -22.67 10.49
C ASP A 16 17.38 -22.08 10.32
N SER A 17 16.41 -22.81 10.85
CA SER A 17 15.01 -22.46 10.82
C SER A 17 14.75 -21.31 11.80
N GLU A 18 14.66 -20.07 11.30
CA GLU A 18 13.99 -19.01 12.06
C GLU A 18 12.48 -19.10 11.78
N GLU A 19 11.84 -20.00 12.52
CA GLU A 19 10.40 -20.02 12.74
C GLU A 19 10.01 -18.73 13.50
N ALA A 20 9.74 -17.66 12.75
CA ALA A 20 9.24 -16.40 13.29
C ALA A 20 7.82 -16.58 13.85
N LYS A 21 7.72 -17.13 15.06
CA LYS A 21 6.52 -17.08 15.90
C LYS A 21 6.29 -15.65 16.37
N ASN A 22 5.60 -14.86 15.57
CA ASN A 22 5.12 -13.54 16.01
C ASN A 22 3.59 -13.52 16.10
N ASN A 23 3.10 -13.74 17.33
CA ASN A 23 1.85 -13.26 17.93
C ASN A 23 0.72 -12.88 16.96
N MET A 24 -0.15 -13.85 16.64
CA MET A 24 -1.45 -13.59 16.01
C MET A 24 -2.44 -13.04 17.04
N GLY A 25 -2.28 -11.76 17.39
CA GLY A 25 -3.43 -10.93 17.73
C GLY A 25 -4.41 -10.89 16.54
N PRO A 26 -5.65 -10.39 16.73
CA PRO A 26 -6.60 -10.26 15.62
C PRO A 26 -5.95 -9.45 14.48
N LYS A 27 -5.66 -10.12 13.36
CA LYS A 27 -5.14 -9.47 12.16
C LYS A 27 -6.30 -8.67 11.56
N MET A 28 -6.18 -7.35 11.57
CA MET A 28 -7.15 -6.51 10.87
C MET A 28 -7.22 -6.93 9.39
N PRO A 29 -8.41 -6.91 8.76
CA PRO A 29 -8.57 -7.32 7.38
C PRO A 29 -7.65 -6.51 6.47
N THR A 30 -6.79 -7.20 5.71
CA THR A 30 -6.05 -6.60 4.60
C THR A 30 -6.79 -6.97 3.32
N ILE A 31 -7.36 -5.98 2.64
CA ILE A 31 -8.14 -6.21 1.42
C ILE A 31 -7.35 -5.60 0.27
N PHE A 32 -6.83 -6.44 -0.62
CA PHE A 32 -6.00 -5.98 -1.74
C PHE A 32 -6.82 -5.37 -2.87
N PRO A 33 -6.25 -4.44 -3.66
CA PRO A 33 -6.91 -3.91 -4.85
C PRO A 33 -7.32 -5.04 -5.80
N GLY A 34 -8.56 -5.00 -6.30
CA GLY A 34 -9.09 -6.02 -7.20
C GLY A 34 -9.57 -7.31 -6.54
N ALA A 35 -9.41 -7.46 -5.22
CA ALA A 35 -10.09 -8.52 -4.47
C ALA A 35 -11.61 -8.27 -4.43
N PRO A 36 -12.46 -9.32 -4.38
CA PRO A 36 -13.89 -9.15 -4.17
C PRO A 36 -14.16 -8.35 -2.89
N GLY A 37 -14.92 -7.25 -3.01
CA GLY A 37 -15.21 -6.35 -1.89
C GLY A 37 -14.13 -5.33 -1.57
N ALA A 38 -13.05 -5.24 -2.37
CA ALA A 38 -12.11 -4.14 -2.28
C ALA A 38 -12.80 -2.81 -2.61
N PRO A 39 -12.60 -1.76 -1.79
CA PRO A 39 -13.18 -0.45 -2.09
C PRO A 39 -12.52 0.11 -3.35
N MET A 40 -13.30 0.84 -4.15
CA MET A 40 -12.78 1.61 -5.28
C MET A 40 -13.19 3.07 -5.09
N PHE A 41 -12.22 3.96 -5.11
CA PHE A 41 -12.43 5.40 -5.09
C PHE A 41 -12.55 5.92 -6.52
N ASP A 42 -13.65 6.61 -6.79
CA ASP A 42 -13.97 7.18 -8.09
C ASP A 42 -13.92 8.71 -8.14
N GLY A 43 -13.70 9.35 -6.99
CA GLY A 43 -13.59 10.79 -6.84
C GLY A 43 -14.67 11.40 -5.93
N GLU A 44 -15.61 10.60 -5.43
CA GLU A 44 -16.68 11.02 -4.51
C GLU A 44 -16.53 10.34 -3.14
N GLY A 45 -17.00 10.98 -2.06
CA GLY A 45 -16.92 10.44 -0.71
C GLY A 45 -15.48 10.23 -0.21
N LEU A 46 -14.61 11.22 -0.45
CA LEU A 46 -13.18 11.13 -0.11
C LEU A 46 -12.97 10.82 1.37
N THR A 47 -13.71 11.49 2.25
CA THR A 47 -13.55 11.36 3.71
C THR A 47 -13.84 9.93 4.17
N GLU A 48 -14.95 9.34 3.74
CA GLU A 48 -15.34 7.96 4.04
C GLU A 48 -14.34 6.97 3.46
N PHE A 49 -13.90 7.19 2.22
CA PHE A 49 -12.94 6.33 1.56
C PHE A 49 -11.58 6.34 2.28
N ILE A 50 -11.07 7.52 2.66
CA ILE A 50 -9.80 7.64 3.39
C ILE A 50 -9.88 6.95 4.74
N LEU A 51 -11.00 7.11 5.47
CA LEU A 51 -11.20 6.41 6.74
C LEU A 51 -11.13 4.89 6.56
N TYR A 52 -11.85 4.35 5.58
CA TYR A 52 -11.82 2.91 5.28
C TYR A 52 -10.41 2.45 4.86
N TYR A 53 -9.76 3.22 3.99
CA TYR A 53 -8.42 2.95 3.48
C TYR A 53 -7.38 2.88 4.61
N GLU A 54 -7.42 3.82 5.57
CA GLU A 54 -6.55 3.82 6.75
C GLU A 54 -6.75 2.57 7.61
N ILE A 55 -7.98 2.06 7.73
CA ILE A 55 -8.28 0.83 8.49
C ILE A 55 -7.67 -0.39 7.81
N ILE A 56 -7.90 -0.58 6.51
CA ILE A 56 -7.38 -1.76 5.78
C ILE A 56 -5.85 -1.72 5.57
N THR A 57 -5.24 -0.55 5.72
CA THR A 57 -3.79 -0.33 5.59
C THR A 57 -3.10 0.03 6.90
N ILE A 58 -3.74 -0.18 8.04
CA ILE A 58 -3.23 0.23 9.36
C ILE A 58 -1.82 -0.29 9.70
N ASN A 59 -1.44 -1.46 9.19
CA ASN A 59 -0.12 -2.07 9.39
C ASN A 59 0.88 -1.77 8.26
N VAL A 60 0.52 -0.86 7.35
CA VAL A 60 1.32 -0.47 6.18
C VAL A 60 1.97 0.88 6.45
N SER A 61 3.23 1.06 6.03
CA SER A 61 3.93 2.33 6.25
C SER A 61 3.30 3.48 5.46
N SER A 62 3.50 4.72 5.90
CA SER A 62 3.04 5.93 5.20
C SER A 62 3.47 5.94 3.72
N GLU A 63 4.73 5.57 3.43
CA GLU A 63 5.23 5.46 2.06
C GLU A 63 4.49 4.41 1.23
N GLN A 64 4.30 3.22 1.80
CA GLN A 64 3.63 2.11 1.13
C GLN A 64 2.14 2.40 0.92
N LYS A 65 1.46 3.07 1.88
CA LYS A 65 0.09 3.57 1.72
C LYS A 65 0.00 4.49 0.50
N THR A 66 0.88 5.47 0.44
CA THR A 66 0.90 6.42 -0.68
C THR A 66 1.05 5.71 -2.03
N MET A 67 1.94 4.70 -2.12
CA MET A 67 2.12 3.89 -3.33
C MET A 67 0.93 2.98 -3.66
N LEU A 68 0.23 2.46 -2.65
CA LEU A 68 -0.91 1.56 -2.83
C LEU A 68 -2.18 2.29 -3.24
N PHE A 69 -2.36 3.53 -2.80
CA PHE A 69 -3.58 4.31 -3.02
C PHE A 69 -4.09 4.31 -4.48
N PRO A 70 -3.26 4.52 -5.53
CA PRO A 70 -3.74 4.57 -6.91
C PRO A 70 -4.34 3.25 -7.42
N TYR A 71 -4.00 2.13 -6.78
CA TYR A 71 -4.57 0.82 -7.12
C TYR A 71 -6.03 0.68 -6.66
N TYR A 72 -6.42 1.39 -5.60
CA TYR A 72 -7.81 1.48 -5.15
C TYR A 72 -8.59 2.58 -5.87
N CYS A 73 -7.99 3.25 -6.85
CA CYS A 73 -8.63 4.33 -7.60
C CYS A 73 -9.09 3.86 -8.98
N ASN A 74 -10.16 4.47 -9.48
CA ASN A 74 -10.52 4.39 -10.91
C ASN A 74 -9.43 5.05 -11.79
N ALA A 75 -9.52 4.87 -13.11
CA ALA A 75 -8.50 5.36 -14.04
C ALA A 75 -8.33 6.90 -14.03
N ASN A 76 -9.42 7.65 -13.82
CA ASN A 76 -9.40 9.11 -13.79
C ASN A 76 -8.65 9.63 -12.56
N VAL A 77 -9.08 9.19 -11.37
CA VAL A 77 -8.45 9.56 -10.09
C VAL A 77 -6.99 9.11 -10.08
N ARG A 78 -6.71 7.86 -10.47
CA ARG A 78 -5.34 7.31 -10.57
C ARG A 78 -4.42 8.24 -11.36
N THR A 79 -4.87 8.73 -12.51
CA THR A 79 -4.07 9.60 -13.39
C THR A 79 -3.80 10.97 -12.76
N LYS A 80 -4.73 11.50 -11.95
CA LYS A 80 -4.54 12.76 -11.24
C LYS A 80 -3.56 12.61 -10.08
N VAL A 81 -3.79 11.64 -9.21
CA VAL A 81 -3.07 11.51 -7.93
C VAL A 81 -1.61 11.10 -8.13
N THR A 82 -1.32 10.26 -9.14
CA THR A 82 0.05 9.80 -9.44
C THR A 82 0.97 10.90 -9.99
N LYS A 83 0.41 12.04 -10.41
CA LYS A 83 1.17 13.22 -10.88
C LYS A 83 1.46 14.23 -9.78
N SER A 84 0.90 14.05 -8.59
CA SER A 84 1.12 14.98 -7.48
C SER A 84 2.51 14.82 -6.85
N ASN A 85 3.10 15.92 -6.39
CA ASN A 85 4.39 15.88 -5.69
C ASN A 85 4.30 15.05 -4.40
N ALA A 86 3.19 15.14 -3.66
CA ALA A 86 2.98 14.36 -2.44
C ALA A 86 3.01 12.85 -2.69
N TYR A 87 2.52 12.38 -3.85
CA TYR A 87 2.65 10.98 -4.26
C TYR A 87 4.11 10.60 -4.57
N LEU A 88 4.82 11.46 -5.32
CA LEU A 88 6.22 11.22 -5.69
C LEU A 88 7.15 11.21 -4.47
N GLU A 89 6.88 12.07 -3.50
CA GLU A 89 7.59 12.16 -2.21
C GLU A 89 7.17 11.10 -1.20
N ARG A 90 6.16 10.28 -1.54
CA ARG A 90 5.63 9.19 -0.70
C ARG A 90 5.18 9.65 0.69
N ASN A 91 4.67 10.88 0.77
CA ASN A 91 4.26 11.50 2.02
C ASN A 91 2.74 11.42 2.16
N TRP A 92 2.26 10.46 2.97
CA TRP A 92 0.82 10.20 3.12
C TRP A 92 0.06 11.40 3.69
N GLU A 93 0.65 12.11 4.65
CA GLU A 93 0.05 13.27 5.30
C GLU A 93 -0.16 14.41 4.30
N GLN A 94 0.85 14.74 3.50
CA GLN A 94 0.72 15.72 2.41
C GLN A 94 -0.22 15.22 1.31
N PHE A 95 -0.19 13.92 1.03
CA PHE A 95 -1.02 13.33 0.00
C PHE A 95 -2.51 13.44 0.37
N LYS A 96 -2.88 13.26 1.64
CA LYS A 96 -4.26 13.50 2.12
C LYS A 96 -4.72 14.94 1.91
N ILE A 97 -3.84 15.92 2.08
CA ILE A 97 -4.15 17.34 1.81
C ILE A 97 -4.43 17.54 0.32
N VAL A 98 -3.53 17.04 -0.53
CA VAL A 98 -3.70 17.12 -2.00
C VAL A 98 -4.97 16.42 -2.47
N LEU A 99 -5.33 15.28 -1.87
CA LEU A 99 -6.57 14.58 -2.18
C LEU A 99 -7.79 15.43 -1.82
N LYS A 100 -7.78 16.10 -0.68
CA LYS A 100 -8.85 17.03 -0.29
C LYS A 100 -8.96 18.18 -1.28
N ASP A 101 -7.85 18.82 -1.62
CA ASP A 101 -7.85 19.92 -2.61
C ASP A 101 -8.43 19.50 -3.97
N PHE A 102 -8.31 18.23 -4.35
CA PHE A 102 -8.84 17.70 -5.61
C PHE A 102 -10.26 17.14 -5.54
N PHE A 103 -10.69 16.64 -4.38
CA PHE A 103 -11.89 15.78 -4.27
C PHE A 103 -12.78 16.06 -3.06
N ASP A 104 -12.37 16.86 -2.07
CA ASP A 104 -13.31 17.43 -1.08
C ASP A 104 -14.13 18.49 -1.82
N LYS A 105 -15.32 18.09 -2.27
CA LYS A 105 -16.36 18.99 -2.79
C LYS A 105 -17.41 19.28 -1.71
N ASP A 106 -16.97 19.41 -0.48
CA ASP A 106 -17.86 19.86 0.59
C ASP A 106 -18.13 21.36 0.37
N GLU A 107 -19.31 21.63 -0.24
CA GLU A 107 -20.12 22.84 -0.08
C GLU A 107 -19.80 24.16 -0.83
N ASP A 108 -19.52 24.14 -2.14
CA ASP A 108 -19.58 25.39 -2.96
C ASP A 108 -20.61 25.33 -4.11
N GLU A 109 -21.70 24.56 -3.99
CA GLU A 109 -22.87 24.68 -4.88
C GLU A 109 -24.20 24.72 -4.09
N THR A 110 -24.26 25.56 -3.06
CA THR A 110 -25.54 26.15 -2.62
C THR A 110 -25.51 27.68 -2.77
N GLU A 111 -25.18 28.17 -3.96
CA GLU A 111 -25.52 29.55 -4.34
C GLU A 111 -26.93 29.58 -4.96
N ILE A 112 -27.88 30.00 -4.12
CA ILE A 112 -29.12 30.78 -4.35
C ILE A 112 -30.02 30.48 -5.57
#